data_AF-A0A812YZU4-F1
#
_entry.id   AF-A0A812YZU4-F1
#
_cell.length_a   1.000
_cell.length_b   1.000
_cell.length_c   1.000
_cell.angle_alpha   90.00
_cell.angle_beta   90.00
_cell.angle_gamma   90.00
#
_symmetry.space_group_name_H-M   'P 1'
#
loop_
_entity.id
_entity.type
_entity.pdbx_description
1 polymer ?
#
loop_
_entity_poly.entity_id
_entity_poly.type
_entity_poly.pdbx_seq_one_letter_code
_entity_poly.pdbx_strand_id
1 'polypeptide(L)'
;VLPLEEAAQYWALLLPNWSLREDFCDWAAKNMKGRAIPRDLWMMVLKLATEVPADLSTYDENPAWPVVLDDFVEYYRAQKGL
;
A
#
# COMPACT_ATOMS: atom_id res chain seq x y z
N VAL A 1 -1.17 13.48 10.95
CA VAL A 1 -0.96 12.03 10.82
C VAL A 1 -2.33 11.39 10.87
N LEU A 2 -2.67 10.55 9.89
CA LEU A 2 -4.02 9.99 9.72
C LEU A 2 -4.06 8.57 10.32
N PRO A 3 -5.01 8.22 11.20
CA PRO A 3 -5.13 6.85 11.69
C PRO A 3 -5.33 5.86 10.54
N LEU A 4 -4.75 4.66 10.65
CA LEU A 4 -4.84 3.63 9.60
C LEU A 4 -6.29 3.28 9.25
N GLU A 5 -7.17 3.18 10.24
CA GLU A 5 -8.59 2.85 10.04
C GLU A 5 -9.32 3.92 9.23
N GLU A 6 -9.00 5.20 9.45
CA GLU A 6 -9.54 6.30 8.64
C GLU A 6 -8.91 6.30 7.25
N ALA A 7 -7.60 6.06 7.15
CA ALA A 7 -6.89 5.98 5.89
C ALA A 7 -7.47 4.91 4.96
N ALA A 8 -7.78 3.72 5.49
CA ALA A 8 -8.42 2.63 4.76
C ALA A 8 -9.78 3.03 4.18
N GLN A 9 -10.60 3.75 4.96
CA GLN A 9 -11.91 4.25 4.50
C GLN A 9 -11.75 5.27 3.36
N TYR A 10 -10.80 6.19 3.49
CA TYR A 10 -10.53 7.16 2.43
C TYR A 10 -9.97 6.50 1.16
N TRP A 11 -9.09 5.50 1.27
CA TRP A 11 -8.62 4.76 0.09
C TRP A 11 -9.74 3.98 -0.58
N ALA A 12 -10.70 3.42 0.17
CA ALA A 12 -11.89 2.80 -0.41
C ALA A 12 -12.73 3.80 -1.23
N LEU A 13 -12.83 5.05 -0.78
CA LEU A 13 -13.55 6.10 -1.49
C LEU A 13 -12.79 6.65 -2.70
N LEU A 14 -11.48 6.92 -2.53
CA LEU A 14 -10.66 7.63 -3.52
C LEU A 14 -10.07 6.71 -4.59
N LEU A 15 -9.88 5.42 -4.28
CA LEU A 15 -9.25 4.43 -5.15
C LEU A 15 -10.20 3.24 -5.39
N PRO A 16 -11.38 3.47 -6.00
CA PRO A 16 -12.38 2.42 -6.17
C PRO A 16 -11.88 1.26 -7.04
N ASN A 17 -11.00 1.54 -8.00
CA ASN A 17 -10.47 0.58 -8.98
C ASN A 17 -9.07 0.03 -8.65
N TRP A 18 -8.51 0.36 -7.48
CA TRP A 18 -7.20 -0.14 -7.11
C TRP A 18 -7.30 -1.59 -6.64
N SER A 19 -6.81 -2.52 -7.46
CA SER A 19 -6.94 -3.96 -7.26
C SER A 19 -6.21 -4.51 -6.04
N LEU A 20 -5.16 -3.83 -5.56
CA LEU A 20 -4.38 -4.25 -4.39
C LEU A 20 -4.91 -3.65 -3.08
N ARG A 21 -6.00 -2.87 -3.13
CA ARG A 21 -6.49 -2.10 -1.98
C ARG A 21 -6.82 -3.00 -0.79
N GLU A 22 -7.54 -4.09 -1.01
CA GLU A 22 -7.97 -4.99 0.06
C GLU A 22 -6.77 -5.72 0.65
N ASP A 23 -5.89 -6.29 -0.19
CA ASP A 23 -4.66 -6.94 0.26
C ASP A 23 -3.76 -5.98 1.05
N PHE A 24 -3.62 -4.72 0.60
CA PHE A 24 -2.85 -3.70 1.29
C PHE A 24 -3.47 -3.32 2.64
N CYS A 25 -4.78 -3.08 2.69
CA CYS A 25 -5.45 -2.72 3.94
C CYS A 25 -5.38 -3.85 4.97
N ASP A 26 -5.57 -5.10 4.55
CA ASP A 26 -5.49 -6.27 5.41
C ASP A 26 -4.06 -6.50 5.92
N TRP A 27 -3.06 -6.33 5.05
CA TRP A 27 -1.66 -6.39 5.44
C TRP A 27 -1.30 -5.26 6.42
N ALA A 28 -1.71 -4.03 6.13
CA ALA A 28 -1.45 -2.87 6.96
C ALA A 28 -2.12 -3.00 8.34
N ALA A 29 -3.34 -3.52 8.41
CA ALA A 29 -4.05 -3.75 9.68
C ALA A 29 -3.29 -4.73 10.60
N LYS A 30 -2.59 -5.72 10.02
CA LYS A 30 -1.78 -6.69 10.76
C LYS A 30 -0.41 -6.15 11.14
N ASN A 31 0.27 -5.47 10.22
CA ASN A 31 1.69 -5.12 10.34
C ASN A 31 1.95 -3.67 10.80
N MET A 32 0.97 -2.78 10.66
CA MET A 32 1.07 -1.36 11.00
C MET A 32 0.11 -0.94 12.13
N LYS A 33 -0.42 -1.89 12.91
CA LYS A 33 -1.38 -1.60 13.99
C LYS A 33 -0.84 -0.54 14.95
N GLY A 34 -1.64 0.49 15.21
CA GLY A 34 -1.28 1.62 16.07
C GLY A 34 -0.31 2.63 15.45
N ARG A 35 0.12 2.44 14.20
CA ARG A 35 0.87 3.45 13.44
C ARG A 35 -0.09 4.39 12.74
N ALA A 36 0.27 5.67 12.74
CA ALA A 36 -0.43 6.65 11.92
C ALA A 36 0.23 6.75 10.55
N ILE A 37 -0.55 7.10 9.53
CA ILE A 37 -0.11 7.32 8.16
C ILE A 37 0.39 8.78 8.05
N PRO A 38 1.71 9.01 7.88
CA PRO A 38 2.23 10.33 7.56
C PRO A 38 1.82 10.72 6.13
N ARG A 39 1.83 12.03 5.84
CA ARG A 39 1.50 12.57 4.50
C ARG A 39 2.36 11.95 3.40
N ASP A 40 3.63 11.70 3.70
CA ASP A 40 4.57 11.11 2.74
C ASP A 40 4.16 9.69 2.34
N LEU A 41 3.94 8.79 3.31
CA LEU A 41 3.43 7.44 3.06
C LEU A 41 2.08 7.46 2.35
N TRP A 42 1.17 8.37 2.72
CA TRP A 42 -0.10 8.53 2.02
C TRP A 42 0.10 8.82 0.53
N MET A 43 1.00 9.76 0.20
CA MET A 43 1.30 10.10 -1.19
C MET A 43 1.90 8.91 -1.94
N MET A 44 2.77 8.14 -1.29
CA MET A 44 3.37 6.95 -1.90
C MET A 44 2.37 5.83 -2.13
N VAL A 45 1.40 5.62 -1.23
CA VAL A 45 0.28 4.67 -1.45
C VAL A 45 -0.57 5.11 -2.64
N LEU A 46 -0.87 6.41 -2.76
CA LEU A 46 -1.60 6.91 -3.95
C LEU A 46 -0.81 6.64 -5.23
N LYS A 47 0.51 6.94 -5.23
CA LYS A 47 1.38 6.69 -6.37
C LYS A 47 1.41 5.21 -6.75
N LEU A 48 1.59 4.31 -5.77
CA LEU A 48 1.49 2.86 -5.97
C LEU A 48 0.16 2.48 -6.62
N ALA A 49 -0.95 3.04 -6.14
CA ALA A 49 -2.28 2.71 -6.63
C ALA A 49 -2.59 3.21 -8.05
N THR A 50 -1.95 4.31 -8.48
CA THR A 50 -2.27 4.96 -9.76
C THR A 50 -1.23 4.75 -10.84
N GLU A 51 0.03 4.51 -10.49
CA GLU A 51 1.15 4.44 -11.44
C GLU A 51 1.73 3.04 -11.58
N VAL A 52 1.50 2.14 -10.61
CA VAL A 52 2.03 0.77 -10.64
C VAL A 52 0.91 -0.21 -11.03
N PRO A 53 1.11 -1.06 -12.05
CA PRO A 53 0.13 -2.06 -12.41
C PRO A 53 -0.13 -3.07 -11.28
N ALA A 54 -1.29 -3.72 -11.33
CA ALA A 54 -1.74 -4.70 -10.34
C ALA A 54 -0.80 -5.90 -10.15
N ASP A 55 -0.04 -6.25 -11.19
CA ASP A 55 0.95 -7.33 -11.16
C ASP A 55 2.30 -6.90 -10.54
N LEU A 56 2.41 -5.64 -10.11
CA LEU A 56 3.62 -5.04 -9.53
C LEU A 56 4.86 -5.15 -10.43
N SER A 57 4.67 -5.32 -11.74
CA SER A 57 5.75 -5.51 -12.72
C SER A 57 6.69 -4.32 -12.84
N THR A 58 6.18 -3.10 -12.59
CA THR A 58 6.98 -1.86 -12.61
C THR A 58 7.33 -1.38 -11.20
N TYR A 59 7.02 -2.15 -10.15
CA TYR A 59 7.52 -1.87 -8.81
C TYR A 59 8.98 -2.30 -8.75
N ASP A 60 9.88 -1.34 -8.90
CA ASP A 60 11.32 -1.53 -8.71
C ASP A 60 11.72 -1.21 -7.26
N GLU A 61 12.71 -1.94 -6.75
CA GLU A 61 13.34 -1.65 -5.45
C GLU A 61 14.29 -0.44 -5.56
N ASN A 62 13.93 0.58 -6.36
CA ASN A 62 14.68 1.82 -6.35
C ASN A 62 14.51 2.49 -4.97
N PRO A 63 15.52 3.24 -4.48
CA PRO A 63 15.58 3.72 -3.10
C PRO A 63 14.57 4.84 -2.75
N ALA A 64 13.56 5.06 -3.60
CA ALA A 64 12.57 6.13 -3.46
C ALA A 64 11.27 5.67 -2.78
N TRP A 65 11.02 4.37 -2.66
CA TRP A 65 9.83 3.86 -1.97
C TRP A 65 10.07 3.75 -0.46
N PRO A 66 9.03 4.00 0.37
CA PRO A 66 9.12 3.72 1.80
C PRO A 66 9.23 2.21 2.04
N VAL A 67 10.08 1.79 2.99
CA VAL A 67 10.28 0.38 3.39
C VAL A 67 8.95 -0.35 3.65
N VAL A 68 7.95 0.35 4.18
CA VAL A 68 6.61 -0.21 4.41
C VAL A 68 5.94 -0.72 3.12
N LEU A 69 6.17 -0.06 1.98
CA LEU A 69 5.66 -0.53 0.69
C LEU A 69 6.50 -1.69 0.15
N ASP A 70 7.81 -1.69 0.40
CA ASP A 70 8.67 -2.83 0.04
C ASP A 70 8.23 -4.09 0.78
N ASP A 71 8.02 -3.98 2.11
CA ASP A 71 7.52 -5.08 2.95
C ASP A 71 6.14 -5.61 2.46
N PHE A 72 5.27 -4.71 2.01
CA PHE A 72 3.96 -5.09 1.45
C PHE A 72 4.12 -5.83 0.12
N VAL A 73 4.97 -5.33 -0.77
CA VAL A 73 5.20 -5.94 -2.10
C VAL A 73 5.83 -7.31 -1.96
N GLU A 74 6.81 -7.47 -1.06
CA GLU A 74 7.41 -8.77 -0.73
C GLU A 74 6.34 -9.76 -0.22
N TYR A 75 5.53 -9.32 0.75
CA TYR A 75 4.42 -10.12 1.27
C TYR A 75 3.43 -10.54 0.17
N TYR A 76 3.02 -9.60 -0.68
CA TYR A 76 2.02 -9.85 -1.71
C TYR A 76 2.55 -10.82 -2.79
N ARG A 77 3.81 -10.65 -3.22
CA ARG A 77 4.47 -11.57 -4.17
C ARG A 77 4.55 -12.99 -3.60
N ALA A 78 4.99 -13.12 -2.34
CA ALA A 78 5.05 -14.40 -1.65
C ALA A 78 3.68 -15.09 -1.53
N GLN A 79 2.60 -14.34 -1.28
CA GLN A 79 1.24 -14.88 -1.18
C GLN A 79 0.68 -15.34 -2.54
N LYS A 80 0.99 -14.64 -3.63
CA LYS A 80 0.49 -14.96 -4.98
C LYS A 80 1.38 -15.95 -5.74
N GLY A 81 2.54 -16.33 -5.17
CA GLY A 81 3.53 -17.17 -5.85
C GLY A 81 4.14 -16.49 -7.07
N LEU A 82 4.22 -15.15 -7.03
CA LEU A 82 4.87 -14.31 -8.03
C LEU A 82 6.37 -14.19 -7.76
#